data_AF-A0A3B9W1C6-F1
#
_entry.id   AF-A0A3B9W1C6-F1
#
_cell.length_a   1.000
_cell.length_b   1.000
_cell.length_c   1.000
_cell.angle_alpha   90.00
_cell.angle_beta   90.00
_cell.angle_gamma   90.00
#
_symmetry.space_group_name_H-M   'P 1'
#
loop_
_entity.id
_entity.type
_entity.pdbx_description
1 polymer ?
#
loop_
_entity_poly.entity_id
_entity_poly.type
_entity_poly.pdbx_seq_one_letter_code
_entity_poly.pdbx_strand_id
1 'polypeptide(L)' 'EWLTKPVRGSELHDRLMRLMAGTLPPAPGPAAARPARPETPCRGRILVVEDNEVNQLVAREMVAKLGYQADVVTDGAQA' A
#
# COMPACT_ATOMS: atom_id res chain seq x y z
N GLU A 1 2.80 -14.17 -12.65
CA GLU A 1 3.20 -14.01 -11.23
C GLU A 1 4.58 -14.63 -11.04
N TRP A 2 5.37 -14.15 -10.07
CA TRP A 2 6.72 -14.64 -9.77
C TRP A 2 6.84 -14.86 -8.27
N LEU A 3 7.60 -15.88 -7.87
CA LEU A 3 7.82 -16.28 -6.47
C LEU A 3 9.32 -16.46 -6.25
N THR A 4 9.85 -15.83 -5.21
CA THR A 4 11.26 -15.94 -4.82
C THR A 4 11.48 -17.11 -3.87
N LYS A 5 12.62 -17.80 -4.03
CA LYS A 5 12.98 -18.92 -3.15
C LYS A 5 13.55 -18.40 -1.82
N PRO A 6 13.30 -19.10 -0.68
CA PRO A 6 12.41 -20.25 -0.54
C PRO A 6 10.94 -19.82 -0.52
N VAL A 7 10.11 -20.49 -1.31
CA VAL A 7 8.69 -20.14 -1.44
C VAL A 7 7.94 -20.57 -0.20
N ARG A 8 7.23 -19.63 0.43
CA ARG A 8 6.32 -19.92 1.55
C ARG A 8 5.04 -20.59 1.02
N GLY A 9 4.61 -21.69 1.65
CA GLY A 9 3.45 -22.46 1.21
C GLY A 9 2.15 -21.64 1.15
N SER A 10 1.96 -20.71 2.10
CA SER A 10 0.83 -19.78 2.10
C SER A 10 0.82 -18.87 0.88
N GLU A 11 1.98 -18.33 0.50
CA GLU A 11 2.10 -17.43 -0.64
C GLU A 11 1.78 -18.14 -1.95
N LEU A 12 2.24 -19.38 -2.13
CA LEU A 12 1.89 -20.20 -3.29
C LEU A 12 0.38 -20.51 -3.33
N HIS A 13 -0.20 -20.88 -2.18
CA HIS A 13 -1.62 -21.21 -2.08
C HIS A 13 -2.51 -20.02 -2.44
N ASP A 14 -2.23 -18.84 -1.88
CA ASP A 14 -3.00 -17.62 -2.14
C ASP A 14 -2.93 -17.20 -3.62
N ARG A 15 -1.80 -17.43 -4.28
CA ARG A 15 -1.60 -17.16 -5.71
C ARG A 15 -2.43 -18.12 -6.58
N LEU A 16 -2.38 -19.42 -6.27
CA LEU A 16 -3.19 -20.43 -6.96
C LEU A 16 -4.70 -20.14 -6.82
N MET A 17 -5.16 -19.81 -5.62
CA MET A 17 -6.57 -19.48 -5.39
C MET A 17 -7.00 -18.24 -6.17
N ARG A 18 -6.14 -17.21 -6.27
CA ARG A 18 -6.39 -16.02 -7.10
C ARG A 18 -6.52 -16.34 -8.59
N LEU A 19 -5.62 -17.18 -9.12
CA LEU A 19 -5.67 -17.58 -10.53
C LEU A 19 -6.91 -18.42 -10.84
N MET A 20 -7.31 -19.30 -9.93
CA MET A 20 -8.52 -20.12 -10.07
C MET A 20 -9.81 -19.31 -9.95
N ALA A 21 -9.83 -18.28 -9.11
CA ALA A 21 -11.01 -17.43 -8.91
C ALA A 21 -11.22 -16.39 -10.03
N GLY A 22 -10.23 -16.16 -10.91
CA GLY A 22 -10.30 -15.13 -11.96
C GLY A 22 -10.41 -13.70 -11.41
N THR A 23 -10.23 -13.51 -10.11
CA THR A 23 -10.34 -12.22 -9.44
C THR A 23 -9.01 -11.50 -9.52
N LEU A 24 -8.90 -10.56 -10.47
CA LEU A 24 -7.96 -9.45 -10.31
C LEU A 24 -8.43 -8.66 -9.07
N PRO A 25 -7.55 -8.25 -8.14
CA PRO A 25 -7.98 -7.44 -7.01
C PRO A 25 -8.75 -6.22 -7.54
N PRO A 26 -9.89 -5.86 -6.93
CA PRO A 26 -10.57 -4.62 -7.26
C PRO A 26 -9.58 -3.47 -7.07
N ALA A 27 -9.45 -2.62 -8.08
CA ALA A 27 -8.71 -1.37 -7.92
C ALA A 27 -9.29 -0.64 -6.70
N PRO A 28 -8.46 -0.15 -5.76
CA PRO A 28 -8.97 0.56 -4.60
C PRO A 28 -9.79 1.76 -5.09
N GLY A 29 -11.08 1.75 -4.76
CA GLY A 29 -12.00 2.85 -5.06
C GLY A 29 -11.55 4.13 -4.33
N PRO A 30 -11.88 5.32 -4.87
CA PRO A 30 -11.41 6.57 -4.30
C PRO A 30 -11.98 6.76 -2.88
N ALA A 31 -11.11 6.70 -1.88
CA ALA A 31 -11.44 7.10 -0.52
C ALA A 31 -11.66 8.62 -0.46
N ALA A 32 -12.65 9.04 0.33
CA ALA A 32 -13.21 10.38 0.35
C ALA A 32 -12.16 11.50 0.53
N ALA A 33 -12.23 12.53 -0.31
CA ALA A 33 -11.30 13.66 -0.31
C ALA A 33 -11.48 14.56 0.94
N ARG A 34 -10.40 14.70 1.73
CA ARG A 34 -10.25 15.80 2.71
C ARG A 34 -9.77 17.09 2.02
N PRO A 35 -10.06 18.27 2.60
CA PRO A 35 -9.85 19.56 1.93
C PRO A 35 -8.35 19.83 1.69
N ALA A 36 -8.06 20.31 0.47
CA ALA A 36 -6.70 20.56 -0.02
C ALA A 36 -6.02 21.72 0.74
N ARG A 37 -4.81 21.45 1.23
CA ARG A 37 -3.83 22.47 1.65
C ARG A 37 -2.99 22.85 0.42
N PRO A 38 -2.33 24.03 0.35
CA PRO A 38 -1.65 24.47 -0.87
C PRO A 38 -0.51 23.50 -1.22
N GLU A 39 -0.61 22.81 -2.36
CA GLU A 39 0.35 21.75 -2.72
C GLU A 39 1.44 22.31 -3.65
N THR A 40 2.68 22.19 -3.18
CA THR A 40 3.84 21.92 -4.03
C THR A 40 3.51 20.81 -5.03
N PRO A 41 4.15 20.75 -6.22
CA PRO A 41 3.84 19.74 -7.24
C PRO A 41 4.20 18.33 -6.73
N CYS A 42 3.25 17.70 -6.05
CA CYS A 42 3.28 16.35 -5.54
C CYS A 42 2.63 15.42 -6.56
N ARG A 43 3.20 14.24 -6.82
CA ARG A 43 2.65 13.26 -7.77
C ARG A 43 1.37 12.56 -7.28
N GLY A 44 1.00 12.77 -6.01
CA GLY A 44 -0.20 12.22 -5.38
C GLY A 44 0.01 11.86 -3.91
N ARG A 45 -1.05 11.40 -3.24
CA ARG A 45 -1.02 10.94 -1.84
C ARG A 45 -1.18 9.43 -1.75
N ILE A 46 -0.45 8.81 -0.83
CA ILE A 46 -0.46 7.38 -0.56
C ILE A 46 -0.72 7.18 0.94
N LEU A 47 -1.75 6.38 1.27
CA LEU A 47 -2.01 5.91 2.62
C LEU A 47 -1.18 4.64 2.86
N VAL A 48 -0.38 4.63 3.92
CA VAL A 48 0.38 3.46 4.38
C VAL A 48 -0.19 3.03 5.73
N VAL A 49 -0.62 1.78 5.82
CA VAL A 49 -1.07 1.16 7.08
C VAL A 49 0.04 0.21 7.54
N GLU A 50 0.68 0.53 8.66
CA GLU A 50 1.83 -0.23 9.17
C GLU A 50 1.89 -0.15 10.70
N ASP A 51 1.97 -1.28 11.38
CA ASP A 51 1.89 -1.39 12.84
C ASP A 51 3.24 -1.15 13.55
N ASN A 52 4.34 -1.15 12.79
CA ASN A 52 5.68 -0.96 13.31
C ASN A 52 6.25 0.43 12.95
N GLU A 53 6.61 1.22 13.96
CA GLU A 53 7.14 2.58 13.80
C GLU A 53 8.38 2.66 12.88
N VAL A 54 9.25 1.65 12.91
CA VAL A 54 10.43 1.59 12.04
C VAL A 54 10.00 1.44 10.58
N ASN A 55 9.04 0.55 10.33
CA ASN A 55 8.50 0.34 8.98
C ASN A 55 7.71 1.57 8.49
N GLN A 56 7.02 2.28 9.38
CA GLN A 56 6.36 3.55 9.06
C GLN A 56 7.36 4.59 8.57
N LEU A 57 8.50 4.75 9.27
CA LEU A 57 9.54 5.68 8.88
C LEU A 57 10.13 5.31 7.51
N VAL A 58 10.45 4.03 7.31
CA VAL A 58 10.98 3.53 6.03
C VAL A 58 9.98 3.80 4.89
N ALA A 59 8.70 3.51 5.10
CA ALA A 59 7.66 3.74 4.10
C ALA A 59 7.49 5.22 3.75
N ARG A 60 7.50 6.13 4.75
CA ARG A 60 7.46 7.59 4.53
C ARG A 60 8.60 8.05 3.64
N GLU A 61 9.82 7.62 3.95
CA GLU A 61 11.01 8.00 3.18
C GLU A 61 10.99 7.45 1.75
N MET A 62 10.51 6.22 1.56
CA MET A 62 10.37 5.63 0.23
C MET A 62 9.35 6.39 -0.63
N VAL A 63 8.19 6.72 -0.08
CA VAL A 63 7.12 7.45 -0.78
C VAL A 63 7.57 8.87 -1.12
N ALA A 64 8.24 9.57 -0.20
CA ALA A 64 8.79 10.90 -0.42
C ALA A 64 9.84 10.91 -1.55
N LYS A 65 10.77 9.94 -1.57
CA LYS A 65 11.78 9.79 -2.65
C LYS A 65 11.16 9.59 -4.02
N LEU A 66 9.96 8.99 -4.10
CA LEU A 66 9.23 8.77 -5.34
C LEU A 66 8.43 10.01 -5.80
N GLY A 67 8.41 11.08 -5.00
CA GLY A 67 7.70 12.33 -5.28
C GLY A 67 6.24 12.34 -4.85
N TYR A 68 5.86 11.44 -3.93
CA TYR A 68 4.51 11.35 -3.36
C TYR A 68 4.52 11.81 -1.89
N GLN A 69 3.33 12.12 -1.36
CA GLN A 69 3.13 12.33 0.08
C GLN A 69 2.58 11.05 0.72
N ALA A 70 3.09 10.71 1.90
CA ALA A 70 2.64 9.57 2.68
C ALA A 70 1.81 10.02 3.89
N ASP A 71 0.58 9.53 3.99
CA ASP A 71 -0.18 9.49 5.24
C ASP A 71 0.04 8.11 5.85
N VAL A 72 0.56 8.04 7.08
CA VAL A 72 0.89 6.75 7.71
C VAL A 72 0.10 6.58 9.00
N VAL A 73 -0.59 5.45 9.09
CA VAL A 73 -1.47 5.08 10.19
C VAL A 73 -1.06 3.70 10.72
N THR A 74 -1.30 3.46 12.01
CA THR A 74 -0.96 2.19 12.68
C THR A 74 -1.91 1.05 12.35
N ASP A 75 -3.14 1.37 11.95
CA ASP A 75 -4.18 0.41 11.64
C ASP A 75 -5.19 0.99 10.64
N GLY A 76 -6.01 0.12 10.04
CA GLY A 76 -7.02 0.52 9.06
C GLY A 76 -8.26 1.21 9.66
N ALA A 77 -8.41 1.23 10.99
CA ALA A 77 -9.49 1.97 11.66
C ALA A 77 -9.13 3.45 11.86
N GLN A 78 -7.83 3.77 11.86
CA GLN A 78 -7.29 5.13 11.96
C GLN A 78 -7.05 5.79 10.58
N ALA A 79 -7.38 5.07 9.49
CA ALA A 79 -7.30 5.53 8.10
C ALA A 79 -8.31 6.63 7.76
#